data_AF-A0A959L731-F1
#
_entry.id   AF-A0A959L731-F1
#
_cell.length_a   1.000
_cell.length_b   1.000
_cell.length_c   1.000
_cell.angle_alpha   90.00
_cell.angle_beta   90.00
_cell.angle_gamma   90.00
#
_symmetry.space_group_name_H-M   'P 1'
#
loop_
_entity.id
_entity.type
_entity.pdbx_description
1 polymer ?
#
loop_
_entity_poly.entity_id
_entity_poly.type
_entity_poly.pdbx_seq_one_letter_code
_entity_poly.pdbx_strand_id
1 'polypeptide(L)'
;MDENTIEAKFGTAHFLDGRYTGTWNDNRYSNFPISATLGVNGEKLKGPFYYSGSFSSCCGGSNDGQISIELGSDGITLGAFVYDQFLESFQGQNCPGTYTGSCTLNSFSTLEISFTGNDCEGDHTGGKIVLSKQF
;
A
#
# COMPACT_ATOMS: atom_id res chain seq x y z
N MET A 1 -25.36 1.81 11.89
CA MET A 1 -24.34 2.72 12.44
C MET A 1 -24.60 4.07 11.78
N ASP A 2 -24.73 5.16 12.54
CA ASP A 2 -24.98 6.49 11.94
C ASP A 2 -23.68 7.12 11.42
N GLU A 3 -23.80 8.01 10.43
CA GLU A 3 -22.67 8.67 9.76
C GLU A 3 -21.83 9.53 10.73
N ASN A 4 -22.47 10.13 11.75
CA ASN A 4 -21.78 10.92 12.78
C ASN A 4 -20.83 10.08 13.64
N THR A 5 -21.15 8.81 13.88
CA THR A 5 -20.30 7.88 14.63
C THR A 5 -19.13 7.38 13.79
N ILE A 6 -19.26 7.35 12.46
CA ILE A 6 -18.19 6.99 11.52
C ILE A 6 -17.18 8.14 11.43
N GLU A 7 -17.63 9.39 11.26
CA GLU A 7 -16.74 10.56 11.20
C GLU A 7 -15.96 10.77 12.51
N ALA A 8 -16.59 10.58 13.68
CA ALA A 8 -15.88 10.71 14.96
C ALA A 8 -14.80 9.63 15.18
N LYS A 9 -14.97 8.43 14.63
CA LYS A 9 -14.05 7.30 14.80
C LYS A 9 -12.90 7.32 13.80
N PHE A 10 -13.16 7.63 12.54
CA PHE A 10 -12.13 7.69 11.51
C PHE A 10 -11.55 9.11 11.35
N GLY A 11 -12.15 10.12 11.98
CA GLY A 11 -11.60 11.46 12.15
C GLY A 11 -10.19 11.45 12.72
N THR A 12 -9.89 10.52 13.63
CA THR A 12 -8.54 10.30 14.16
C THR A 12 -7.63 9.64 13.12
N ALA A 13 -8.11 8.66 12.35
CA ALA A 13 -7.32 7.92 11.37
C ALA A 13 -6.71 8.80 10.26
N HIS A 14 -7.23 9.99 10.01
CA HIS A 14 -6.69 10.92 9.01
C HIS A 14 -5.24 11.35 9.28
N PHE A 15 -4.67 11.10 10.47
CA PHE A 15 -3.22 11.23 10.65
C PHE A 15 -2.42 10.28 9.73
N LEU A 16 -3.05 9.26 9.16
CA LEU A 16 -2.48 8.33 8.18
C LEU A 16 -2.55 8.86 6.73
N ASP A 17 -3.29 9.94 6.46
CA ASP A 17 -3.37 10.49 5.11
C ASP A 17 -2.02 11.09 4.70
N GLY A 18 -1.60 10.85 3.46
CA GLY A 18 -0.46 11.53 2.88
C GLY A 18 0.42 10.66 2.00
N ARG A 19 1.64 11.15 1.81
CA ARG A 19 2.65 10.55 0.95
C ARG A 19 3.56 9.64 1.78
N TYR A 20 3.86 8.48 1.23
CA TYR A 20 4.73 7.48 1.84
C TYR A 20 5.82 7.07 0.85
N THR A 21 7.05 6.91 1.32
CA THR A 21 8.14 6.27 0.56
C THR A 21 8.66 5.09 1.35
N GLY A 22 9.28 4.13 0.67
CA GLY A 22 9.65 2.91 1.33
C GLY A 22 10.45 1.94 0.49
N THR A 23 10.53 0.72 1.01
CA THR A 23 11.18 -0.40 0.34
C THR A 23 10.26 -1.60 0.26
N TRP A 24 10.38 -2.31 -0.85
CA TRP A 24 9.82 -3.63 -1.10
C TRP A 24 10.95 -4.65 -1.06
N ASN A 25 10.73 -5.75 -0.34
CA ASN A 25 11.65 -6.89 -0.26
C ASN A 25 10.87 -8.20 -0.37
N ASP A 26 11.35 -9.15 -1.15
CA ASP A 26 10.84 -10.52 -1.22
C ASP A 26 11.91 -11.47 -1.79
N ASN A 27 11.52 -12.64 -2.28
CA ASN A 27 12.40 -13.62 -2.91
C ASN A 27 13.01 -13.19 -4.26
N ARG A 28 12.55 -12.07 -4.86
CA ARG A 28 12.98 -11.57 -6.18
C ARG A 28 13.65 -10.20 -6.08
N TYR A 29 13.08 -9.32 -5.26
CA TYR A 29 13.48 -7.93 -5.11
C TYR A 29 14.08 -7.68 -3.74
N SER A 30 15.20 -6.96 -3.71
CA SER A 30 15.83 -6.50 -2.47
C SER A 30 15.96 -4.99 -2.48
N ASN A 31 15.47 -4.35 -1.41
CA ASN A 31 15.48 -2.91 -1.19
C ASN A 31 14.92 -2.11 -2.37
N PHE A 32 13.90 -2.64 -3.04
CA PHE A 32 13.33 -2.00 -4.22
C PHE A 32 12.54 -0.75 -3.78
N PRO A 33 12.87 0.45 -4.31
CA PRO A 33 12.25 1.69 -3.86
C PRO A 33 10.82 1.81 -4.36
N ILE A 34 9.92 2.15 -3.45
CA ILE A 34 8.48 2.31 -3.72
C ILE A 34 7.95 3.59 -3.08
N SER A 35 6.77 4.01 -3.52
CA SER A 35 6.03 5.10 -2.91
C SER A 35 4.52 4.89 -3.02
N ALA A 36 3.76 5.55 -2.17
CA ALA A 36 2.31 5.50 -2.17
C ALA A 36 1.71 6.83 -1.73
N THR A 37 0.56 7.19 -2.28
CA THR A 37 -0.27 8.27 -1.72
C THR A 37 -1.50 7.62 -1.11
N LEU A 38 -1.68 7.74 0.20
CA LEU A 38 -2.74 7.07 0.93
C LEU A 38 -3.72 8.07 1.51
N GLY A 39 -4.99 7.67 1.55
CA GLY A 39 -6.06 8.40 2.21
C GLY A 39 -7.05 7.45 2.86
N VAL A 40 -7.56 7.85 4.03
CA VAL A 40 -8.65 7.18 4.72
C VAL A 40 -9.93 7.35 3.91
N ASN A 41 -10.60 6.23 3.65
CA ASN A 41 -11.85 6.18 2.90
C ASN A 41 -12.74 5.10 3.54
N GLY A 42 -13.60 5.54 4.47
CA GLY A 42 -14.37 4.63 5.32
C GLY A 42 -13.44 3.77 6.16
N GLU A 43 -13.63 2.46 6.11
CA GLU A 43 -12.89 1.47 6.91
C GLU A 43 -11.55 1.07 6.28
N LYS A 44 -11.02 1.86 5.34
CA LYS A 44 -9.81 1.53 4.59
C LYS A 44 -8.86 2.72 4.46
N LEU A 45 -7.57 2.46 4.64
CA LEU A 45 -6.50 3.32 4.15
C LEU A 45 -6.12 2.85 2.75
N LYS A 46 -6.34 3.67 1.73
CA LYS A 46 -6.14 3.25 0.33
C LYS A 46 -5.58 4.35 -0.55
N GLY A 47 -5.02 3.98 -1.69
CA GLY A 47 -4.64 4.94 -2.71
C GLY A 47 -3.63 4.39 -3.71
N PRO A 48 -3.11 5.23 -4.62
CA PRO A 48 -2.17 4.78 -5.63
C PRO A 48 -0.84 4.33 -5.01
N PHE A 49 -0.29 3.29 -5.61
CA PHE A 49 1.02 2.72 -5.31
C PHE A 49 1.93 2.85 -6.54
N TYR A 50 3.22 3.03 -6.30
CA TYR A 50 4.21 3.26 -7.33
C TYR A 50 5.43 2.37 -7.08
N TYR A 51 5.88 1.67 -8.12
CA TYR A 51 7.15 0.94 -8.21
C TYR A 51 8.32 1.91 -8.45
N SER A 52 8.32 3.00 -7.68
CA SER A 52 9.35 4.03 -7.67
C SER A 52 9.27 4.83 -6.38
N GLY A 53 10.39 5.41 -5.93
CA GLY A 53 10.42 6.36 -4.80
C GLY A 53 9.90 7.77 -5.13
N SER A 54 9.55 8.08 -6.38
CA SER A 54 9.26 9.46 -6.85
C SER A 54 7.78 9.82 -7.01
N PHE A 55 6.84 9.03 -6.48
CA PHE A 55 5.39 9.24 -6.63
C PHE A 55 4.92 9.32 -8.09
N SER A 56 5.56 8.55 -8.95
CA SER A 56 5.26 8.46 -10.38
C SER A 56 5.31 7.01 -10.81
N SER A 57 4.44 6.63 -11.74
CA SER A 57 4.47 5.28 -12.33
C SER A 57 5.85 4.97 -12.91
N CYS A 58 6.35 3.76 -12.65
CA CYS A 58 7.57 3.27 -13.28
C CYS A 58 7.33 2.83 -14.73
N CYS A 59 6.10 2.39 -15.01
CA CYS A 59 5.86 1.38 -16.02
C CYS A 59 4.62 1.69 -16.87
N GLY A 60 4.31 2.98 -17.05
CA GLY A 60 3.19 3.45 -17.85
C GLY A 60 1.92 3.71 -17.02
N GLY A 61 0.95 4.41 -17.60
CA GLY A 61 -0.27 4.79 -16.89
C GLY A 61 -0.08 5.87 -15.83
N SER A 62 -1.08 6.01 -14.95
CA SER A 62 -1.12 7.04 -13.91
C SER A 62 -0.53 6.59 -12.55
N ASN A 63 -0.47 5.28 -12.32
CA ASN A 63 0.10 4.61 -11.15
C ASN A 63 0.44 3.16 -11.53
N ASP A 64 1.11 2.45 -10.63
CA ASP A 64 1.52 1.05 -10.81
C ASP A 64 0.52 0.07 -10.15
N GLY A 65 -0.62 0.59 -9.69
CA GLY A 65 -1.68 -0.14 -9.01
C GLY A 65 -2.21 0.57 -7.78
N GLN A 66 -3.08 -0.12 -7.04
CA GLN A 66 -3.77 0.43 -5.87
C GLN A 66 -3.55 -0.43 -4.63
N ILE A 67 -3.11 0.21 -3.55
CA ILE A 67 -3.03 -0.39 -2.22
C ILE A 67 -4.29 -0.10 -1.42
N SER A 68 -4.74 -1.08 -0.63
CA SER A 68 -5.82 -0.99 0.33
C SER A 68 -5.45 -1.73 1.61
N ILE A 69 -5.59 -1.07 2.76
CA ILE A 69 -5.36 -1.62 4.08
C ILE A 69 -6.63 -1.43 4.91
N GLU A 70 -7.11 -2.48 5.57
CA GLU A 70 -8.23 -2.40 6.50
C GLU A 70 -7.86 -1.62 7.76
N LEU A 71 -8.77 -0.75 8.19
CA LEU A 71 -8.71 -0.04 9.46
C LEU A 71 -9.59 -0.78 10.48
N GLY A 72 -9.03 -1.02 11.66
CA GLY A 72 -9.78 -1.49 12.81
C GLY A 72 -10.82 -0.48 13.27
N SER A 73 -11.70 -0.93 14.17
CA SER A 73 -12.81 -0.11 14.69
C SER A 73 -12.38 1.09 15.53
N ASP A 74 -11.10 1.15 15.91
CA ASP A 74 -10.44 2.25 16.62
C ASP A 74 -9.81 3.29 15.67
N GLY A 75 -9.80 3.04 14.35
CA GLY A 75 -9.17 3.89 13.34
C GLY A 75 -7.63 3.92 13.39
N ILE A 76 -7.00 3.09 14.21
CA ILE A 76 -5.54 3.08 14.43
C ILE A 76 -4.96 1.70 14.10
N THR A 77 -5.66 0.63 14.49
CA THR A 77 -5.25 -0.73 14.19
C THR A 77 -5.33 -0.96 12.68
N LEU A 78 -4.29 -1.55 12.11
CA LEU A 78 -4.24 -1.92 10.70
C LEU A 78 -4.41 -3.44 10.57
N GLY A 79 -5.11 -3.86 9.51
CA GLY A 79 -5.50 -5.24 9.29
C GLY A 79 -5.03 -5.78 7.95
N ALA A 80 -5.96 -6.38 7.20
CA ALA A 80 -5.66 -6.99 5.91
C ALA A 80 -5.11 -5.96 4.91
N PHE A 81 -4.08 -6.36 4.19
CA PHE A 81 -3.48 -5.61 3.09
C PHE A 81 -3.83 -6.29 1.77
N VAL A 82 -4.16 -5.47 0.78
CA VAL A 82 -4.28 -5.85 -0.62
C VAL A 82 -3.54 -4.82 -1.47
N TYR A 83 -2.77 -5.29 -2.45
CA TYR A 83 -2.25 -4.48 -3.54
C TYR A 83 -2.64 -5.12 -4.87
N ASP A 84 -3.45 -4.38 -5.62
CA ASP A 84 -3.86 -4.72 -6.98
C ASP A 84 -2.91 -4.02 -7.96
N GLN A 85 -1.91 -4.76 -8.44
CA GLN A 85 -0.88 -4.26 -9.33
C GLN A 85 -1.40 -4.15 -10.76
N PHE A 86 -1.00 -3.08 -11.44
CA PHE A 86 -1.14 -2.97 -12.88
C PHE A 86 0.01 -2.17 -13.47
N LEU A 87 1.03 -2.87 -13.98
CA LEU A 87 2.14 -2.26 -14.70
C LEU A 87 1.87 -2.36 -16.21
N GLU A 88 1.60 -1.24 -16.88
CA GLU A 88 1.14 -1.22 -18.29
C GLU A 88 2.22 -1.64 -19.31
N SER A 89 3.48 -1.40 -19.02
CA SER A 89 4.57 -1.57 -20.00
C SER A 89 5.82 -2.21 -19.42
N PHE A 90 5.66 -2.92 -18.30
CA PHE A 90 6.76 -3.59 -17.63
C PHE A 90 7.36 -4.68 -18.53
N GLN A 91 8.65 -4.52 -18.86
CA GLN A 91 9.37 -5.38 -19.80
C GLN A 91 8.68 -5.54 -21.17
N GLY A 92 7.95 -4.51 -21.61
CA GLY A 92 7.27 -4.50 -22.91
C GLY A 92 5.91 -5.20 -22.93
N GLN A 93 5.35 -5.57 -21.77
CA GLN A 93 4.02 -6.16 -21.66
C GLN A 93 3.26 -5.63 -20.43
N ASN A 94 1.95 -5.89 -20.39
CA ASN A 94 1.15 -5.68 -19.18
C ASN A 94 1.56 -6.71 -18.11
N CYS A 95 1.69 -6.27 -16.87
CA CYS A 95 1.98 -7.12 -15.72
C CYS A 95 0.95 -6.90 -14.59
N PRO A 96 -0.27 -7.45 -14.73
CA PRO A 96 -1.23 -7.47 -13.64
C PRO A 96 -0.78 -8.43 -12.55
N GLY A 97 -1.10 -8.11 -11.30
CA GLY A 97 -0.80 -8.97 -10.15
C GLY A 97 -1.66 -8.63 -8.96
N THR A 98 -1.76 -9.57 -8.02
CA THR A 98 -2.45 -9.35 -6.75
C THR A 98 -1.59 -9.83 -5.60
N TYR A 99 -1.44 -8.96 -4.62
CA TYR A 99 -0.69 -9.21 -3.41
C TYR A 99 -1.60 -9.05 -2.20
N THR A 100 -1.47 -9.95 -1.24
CA THR A 100 -2.28 -9.95 -0.02
C THR A 100 -1.41 -10.19 1.21
N GLY A 101 -1.87 -9.71 2.35
CA GLY A 101 -1.07 -9.78 3.56
C GLY A 101 -1.71 -9.10 4.75
N SER A 102 -0.87 -8.70 5.69
CA SER A 102 -1.26 -7.93 6.86
C SER A 102 -0.38 -6.68 6.99
N CYS A 103 -0.97 -5.62 7.53
CA CYS A 103 -0.29 -4.37 7.81
C CYS A 103 -0.30 -4.10 9.32
N THR A 104 0.77 -3.52 9.83
CA THR A 104 0.85 -2.99 11.19
C THR A 104 1.40 -1.57 11.15
N LEU A 105 0.96 -0.75 12.10
CA LEU A 105 1.46 0.61 12.26
C LEU A 105 2.56 0.62 13.33
N ASN A 106 3.77 0.99 12.92
CA ASN A 106 4.91 1.23 13.80
C ASN A 106 5.13 2.75 13.94
N SER A 107 5.32 3.22 15.18
CA SER A 107 5.75 4.60 15.48
C SER A 107 4.90 5.71 14.83
N PHE A 108 3.59 5.49 14.68
CA PHE A 108 2.57 6.40 14.11
C PHE A 108 2.84 6.94 12.69
N SER A 109 3.93 6.52 12.04
CA SER A 109 4.39 7.08 10.76
C SER A 109 4.97 6.03 9.82
N THR A 110 5.16 4.80 10.29
CA THR A 110 5.72 3.70 9.51
C THR A 110 4.71 2.57 9.40
N LEU A 111 4.38 2.18 8.18
CA LEU A 111 3.57 1.00 7.88
C LEU A 111 4.51 -0.17 7.60
N GLU A 112 4.35 -1.26 8.35
CA GLU A 112 5.05 -2.52 8.11
C GLU A 112 4.06 -3.56 7.60
N ILE A 113 4.29 -4.04 6.38
CA ILE A 113 3.41 -4.96 5.68
C ILE A 113 4.16 -6.25 5.41
N SER A 114 3.57 -7.37 5.78
CA SER A 114 4.00 -8.70 5.34
C SER A 114 3.05 -9.20 4.26
N PHE A 115 3.56 -9.70 3.14
CA PHE A 115 2.73 -10.06 2.01
C PHE A 115 3.21 -11.30 1.25
N THR A 116 2.30 -11.86 0.45
CA THR A 116 2.58 -12.78 -0.64
C THR A 116 1.74 -12.38 -1.84
N GLY A 117 2.16 -12.72 -3.05
CA GLY A 117 1.39 -12.46 -4.24
C GLY A 117 1.97 -13.15 -5.46
N ASN A 118 1.38 -12.85 -6.60
CA ASN A 118 1.84 -13.34 -7.90
C ASN A 118 1.52 -12.29 -8.95
N ASP A 119 2.42 -12.18 -9.93
CA ASP A 119 2.24 -11.37 -11.12
C ASP A 119 2.86 -12.05 -12.35
N CYS A 120 3.11 -11.29 -13.43
CA CYS A 120 3.68 -11.82 -14.67
C CYS A 120 5.13 -12.36 -14.51
N GLU A 121 5.85 -12.01 -13.45
CA GLU A 121 7.18 -12.55 -13.15
C GLU A 121 7.10 -13.86 -12.35
N GLY A 122 5.94 -14.15 -11.74
CA GLY A 122 5.62 -15.37 -11.00
C GLY A 122 5.40 -15.09 -9.50
N ASP A 123 5.73 -16.07 -8.65
CA ASP A 123 5.40 -15.97 -7.23
C ASP A 123 6.34 -15.01 -6.45
N HIS A 124 5.72 -14.22 -5.58
CA HIS A 124 6.35 -13.36 -4.58
C HIS A 124 6.02 -13.88 -3.18
N THR A 125 7.06 -14.30 -2.46
CA THR A 125 6.96 -14.97 -1.16
C THR A 125 7.95 -14.36 -0.16
N GLY A 126 7.62 -14.45 1.13
CA GLY A 126 8.42 -13.83 2.19
C GLY A 126 8.46 -12.31 2.08
N GLY A 127 7.40 -11.71 1.52
CA GLY A 127 7.37 -10.30 1.17
C GLY A 127 7.28 -9.40 2.40
N LYS A 128 8.09 -8.34 2.41
CA LYS A 128 8.06 -7.25 3.38
C LYS A 128 8.07 -5.90 2.67
N ILE A 129 7.08 -5.05 2.97
CA ILE A 129 7.06 -3.64 2.61
C ILE A 129 7.21 -2.81 3.89
N VAL A 130 8.06 -1.78 3.83
CA VAL A 130 8.16 -0.75 4.88
C VAL A 130 7.95 0.61 4.25
N LEU A 131 6.87 1.29 4.60
CA LEU A 131 6.50 2.62 4.09
C LEU A 131 6.56 3.64 5.23
N SER A 132 7.28 4.74 5.06
CA SER A 132 7.38 5.84 6.02
C SER A 132 6.71 7.10 5.46
N LYS A 133 5.83 7.69 6.27
CA LYS A 133 5.14 8.93 5.94
C LYS A 133 6.14 10.06 5.74
N GLN A 134 5.94 10.83 4.68
CA GLN A 134 6.71 12.03 4.37
C GLN A 134 6.01 13.25 4.97
N PHE A 135 6.78 14.16 5.58
CA PHE A 135 6.31 15.41 6.19
C PHE A 135 6.61 16.61 5.30
#